data_AF-A0A533WX99-F1
#
_entry.id   AF-A0A533WX99-F1
#
_cell.length_a   1.000
_cell.length_b   1.000
_cell.length_c   1.000
_cell.angle_alpha   90.00
_cell.angle_beta   90.00
_cell.angle_gamma   90.00
#
_symmetry.space_group_name_H-M   'P 1'
#
loop_
_entity.id
_entity.type
_entity.pdbx_description
1 polymer ?
#
loop_
_entity_poly.entity_id
_entity_poly.type
_entity_poly.pdbx_seq_one_letter_code
_entity_poly.pdbx_strand_id
1 'polypeptide(L)'
;MDAQSAEVALDVYKATRRKFIEAGDAVFGPGFLSMAEYYFMKRRGHSPFAMLFSEPRSVYDEWVWMFKGEEPIKKLLEKAAGPGYISLLEDIKQNDGVRVWNAFYKLDR
;
A
#
# COMPACT_ATOMS: atom_id res chain seq x y z
N MET A 1 21.47 -12.96 -3.61
CA MET A 1 20.08 -12.87 -3.11
C MET A 1 19.58 -14.30 -3.04
N ASP A 2 19.39 -14.84 -1.84
CA ASP A 2 18.96 -16.24 -1.66
C ASP A 2 17.48 -16.41 -2.02
N ALA A 3 17.10 -17.62 -2.45
CA ALA A 3 15.73 -17.93 -2.86
C ALA A 3 14.72 -17.74 -1.71
N GLN A 4 15.14 -17.98 -0.47
CA GLN A 4 14.33 -17.86 0.73
C GLN A 4 13.89 -16.40 0.99
N SER A 5 14.77 -15.43 0.75
CA SER A 5 14.49 -13.99 0.88
C SER A 5 13.50 -13.53 -0.19
N ALA A 6 13.57 -14.09 -1.40
CA ALA A 6 12.63 -13.78 -2.48
C ALA A 6 11.22 -14.32 -2.21
N GLU A 7 11.11 -15.51 -1.63
CA GLU A 7 9.82 -16.10 -1.22
C GLU A 7 9.15 -15.29 -0.11
N VAL A 8 9.90 -14.96 0.94
CA VAL A 8 9.40 -14.08 2.02
C VAL A 8 8.96 -12.74 1.45
N ALA A 9 9.71 -12.19 0.49
CA ALA A 9 9.37 -10.92 -0.10
C ALA A 9 8.04 -10.97 -0.88
N LEU A 10 7.84 -12.04 -1.63
CA LEU A 10 6.62 -12.30 -2.40
C LEU A 10 5.41 -12.50 -1.49
N ASP A 11 5.57 -13.19 -0.36
CA ASP A 11 4.50 -13.44 0.59
C ASP A 11 4.04 -12.15 1.29
N VAL A 12 4.98 -11.31 1.73
CA VAL A 12 4.67 -9.98 2.28
C VAL A 12 3.95 -9.12 1.26
N TYR A 13 4.39 -9.12 0.00
CA TYR A 13 3.69 -8.40 -1.07
C TYR A 13 2.24 -8.88 -1.24
N LYS A 14 2.02 -10.20 -1.33
CA LYS A 14 0.68 -10.78 -1.50
C LYS A 14 -0.23 -10.46 -0.31
N ALA A 15 0.30 -10.55 0.91
CA ALA A 15 -0.43 -10.23 2.14
C ALA A 15 -0.80 -8.75 2.19
N THR A 16 0.16 -7.87 1.92
CA THR A 16 -0.05 -6.42 1.84
C THR A 16 -1.14 -6.08 0.83
N ARG A 17 -1.01 -6.57 -0.42
CA ARG A 17 -2.01 -6.34 -1.47
C ARG A 17 -3.40 -6.80 -1.03
N ARG A 18 -3.52 -8.01 -0.46
CA ARG A 18 -4.81 -8.53 0.02
C ARG A 18 -5.43 -7.62 1.09
N LYS A 19 -4.66 -7.23 2.11
CA LYS A 19 -5.12 -6.32 3.17
C LYS A 19 -5.63 -4.99 2.62
N PHE A 20 -4.93 -4.41 1.63
CA PHE A 20 -5.39 -3.16 1.01
C PHE A 20 -6.65 -3.34 0.16
N ILE A 21 -6.80 -4.44 -0.57
CA ILE A 21 -8.04 -4.72 -1.32
C ILE A 21 -9.21 -4.87 -0.34
N GLU A 22 -9.06 -5.68 0.71
CA GLU A 22 -10.11 -5.90 1.72
C GLU A 22 -10.46 -4.60 2.47
N ALA A 23 -9.45 -3.81 2.84
CA ALA A 23 -9.65 -2.49 3.44
C ALA A 23 -10.35 -1.53 2.48
N GLY A 24 -9.98 -1.56 1.21
CA GLY A 24 -10.60 -0.78 0.15
C GLY A 24 -12.07 -1.11 -0.05
N ASP A 25 -12.39 -2.41 -0.11
CA ASP A 25 -13.76 -2.90 -0.23
C ASP A 25 -14.61 -2.47 0.98
N ALA A 26 -14.03 -2.46 2.18
CA ALA A 26 -14.71 -2.02 3.39
C ALA A 26 -14.92 -0.50 3.48
N VAL A 27 -13.97 0.31 2.99
CA VAL A 27 -14.01 1.78 3.12
C VAL A 27 -14.74 2.45 1.96
N PHE A 28 -14.58 1.92 0.74
CA PHE A 28 -15.06 2.56 -0.50
C PHE A 28 -16.08 1.72 -1.27
N GLY A 29 -16.26 0.46 -0.87
CA GLY A 29 -17.14 -0.50 -1.54
C GLY A 29 -16.39 -1.43 -2.49
N PRO A 30 -17.03 -2.55 -2.87
CA PRO A 30 -16.38 -3.64 -3.60
C PRO A 30 -15.73 -3.21 -4.91
N GLY A 31 -14.49 -3.62 -5.13
CA GLY A 31 -13.76 -3.44 -6.38
C GLY A 31 -13.14 -2.05 -6.57
N PHE A 32 -13.38 -1.10 -5.66
CA PHE A 32 -12.83 0.25 -5.77
C PHE A 32 -11.30 0.24 -5.83
N LEU A 33 -10.64 -0.47 -4.90
CA LEU A 33 -9.18 -0.53 -4.85
C LEU A 33 -8.58 -1.31 -6.03
N SER A 34 -9.26 -2.36 -6.50
CA SER A 34 -8.86 -3.10 -7.71
C SER A 34 -8.89 -2.22 -8.96
N MET A 35 -9.92 -1.37 -9.08
CA MET A 35 -10.00 -0.38 -10.15
C MET A 35 -8.91 0.69 -10.02
N ALA A 36 -8.65 1.16 -8.80
CA ALA A 36 -7.58 2.12 -8.54
C ALA A 36 -6.19 1.54 -8.91
N GLU A 37 -5.93 0.29 -8.53
CA GLU A 37 -4.72 -0.46 -8.92
C GLU A 37 -4.58 -0.53 -10.44
N TYR A 38 -5.65 -0.91 -11.14
CA TYR A 38 -5.66 -0.99 -12.61
C TYR A 38 -5.32 0.36 -13.27
N TYR A 39 -5.94 1.46 -12.83
CA TYR A 39 -5.65 2.79 -13.36
C TYR A 39 -4.22 3.23 -13.09
N PHE A 40 -3.72 2.96 -11.88
CA PHE A 40 -2.34 3.25 -11.52
C PHE A 40 -1.38 2.49 -12.44
N MET A 41 -1.59 1.18 -12.61
CA MET A 41 -0.75 0.33 -13.47
C MET A 41 -0.79 0.78 -14.93
N LYS A 42 -1.95 1.17 -15.46
CA LYS A 42 -2.10 1.75 -16.80
C LYS A 42 -1.25 3.01 -17.01
N ARG A 43 -1.08 3.81 -15.96
CA ARG A 43 -0.32 5.08 -16.03
C ARG A 43 1.17 4.91 -15.73
N ARG A 44 1.54 4.02 -14.80
CA ARG A 44 2.90 3.91 -14.24
C ARG A 44 3.64 2.64 -14.66
N GLY A 45 2.96 1.64 -15.23
CA GLY A 45 3.56 0.37 -15.62
C GLY A 45 3.84 -0.60 -14.47
N HIS A 46 3.60 -0.18 -13.22
CA HIS A 46 3.89 -0.96 -12.01
C HIS A 46 2.69 -0.97 -11.06
N SER A 47 2.59 -2.03 -10.26
CA SER A 47 1.59 -2.14 -9.19
C SER A 47 1.87 -1.10 -8.10
N PRO A 48 0.88 -0.30 -7.64
CA PRO A 48 1.05 0.61 -6.51
C PRO A 48 1.51 -0.14 -5.25
N PHE A 49 1.03 -1.37 -5.02
CA PHE A 49 1.44 -2.16 -3.87
C PHE A 49 2.90 -2.64 -3.92
N ALA A 50 3.48 -2.77 -5.11
CA ALA A 50 4.91 -3.05 -5.24
C ALA A 50 5.71 -1.76 -5.05
N MET A 51 5.21 -0.65 -5.62
CA MET A 51 5.83 0.66 -5.49
C MET A 51 5.79 1.23 -4.07
N LEU A 52 4.89 0.78 -3.19
CA LEU A 52 4.94 1.12 -1.76
C LEU A 52 6.29 0.80 -1.11
N PHE A 53 7.03 -0.19 -1.63
CA PHE A 53 8.32 -0.60 -1.07
C PHE A 53 9.53 0.05 -1.77
N SER A 54 9.34 0.65 -2.96
CA SER A 54 10.42 1.27 -3.73
C SER A 54 10.29 2.79 -3.82
N GLU A 55 9.10 3.29 -4.13
CA GLU A 55 8.77 4.70 -4.34
C GLU A 55 7.41 5.06 -3.70
N PRO A 56 7.25 4.87 -2.37
CA PRO A 56 5.96 5.04 -1.72
C PRO A 56 5.37 6.44 -1.88
N ARG A 57 6.20 7.48 -2.03
CA ARG A 57 5.69 8.84 -2.23
C ARG A 57 4.92 8.98 -3.52
N SER A 58 5.36 8.33 -4.60
CA SER A 58 4.65 8.36 -5.88
C SER A 58 3.28 7.68 -5.78
N VAL A 59 3.15 6.66 -4.93
CA VAL A 59 1.86 6.00 -4.67
C VAL A 59 0.92 6.95 -3.93
N TYR A 60 1.43 7.60 -2.87
CA TYR A 60 0.67 8.57 -2.10
C TYR A 60 0.15 9.73 -2.95
N ASP A 61 1.01 10.39 -3.73
CA ASP A 61 0.60 11.55 -4.53
C ASP A 61 -0.46 11.17 -5.57
N GLU A 62 -0.33 10.00 -6.20
CA GLU A 62 -1.32 9.49 -7.14
C GLU A 62 -2.65 9.17 -6.44
N TRP A 63 -2.61 8.49 -5.30
CA TRP A 63 -3.82 8.18 -4.53
C TRP A 63 -4.50 9.43 -3.99
N VAL A 64 -3.77 10.46 -3.57
CA VAL A 64 -4.35 11.75 -3.14
C VAL A 64 -5.14 12.36 -4.30
N TRP A 65 -4.56 12.35 -5.50
CA TRP A 65 -5.22 12.87 -6.69
C TRP A 65 -6.44 12.02 -7.12
N MET A 66 -6.32 10.69 -7.08
CA MET A 66 -7.39 9.75 -7.46
C MET A 66 -8.55 9.80 -6.48
N PHE A 67 -8.26 9.75 -5.18
CA PHE A 67 -9.24 9.66 -4.10
C PHE A 67 -9.76 11.03 -3.65
N LYS A 68 -9.27 12.12 -4.26
CA LYS A 68 -9.70 13.50 -4.01
C LYS A 68 -9.38 13.99 -2.60
N GLY A 69 -8.19 13.64 -2.10
CA GLY A 69 -7.67 14.13 -0.82
C GLY A 69 -6.93 13.07 -0.02
N GLU A 70 -6.35 13.49 1.11
CA GLU A 70 -5.62 12.60 2.03
C GLU A 70 -6.56 11.81 2.95
N GLU A 71 -7.74 12.35 3.28
CA GLU A 71 -8.66 11.73 4.24
C GLU A 71 -9.11 10.30 3.85
N PRO A 72 -9.44 10.00 2.58
CA PRO A 72 -9.67 8.63 2.13
C PRO A 72 -8.46 7.70 2.37
N ILE A 73 -7.24 8.20 2.14
CA ILE A 73 -6.02 7.41 2.32
C ILE A 73 -5.80 7.09 3.80
N LYS A 74 -6.05 8.05 4.69
CA LYS A 74 -6.02 7.83 6.14
C LYS A 74 -6.95 6.70 6.54
N LYS A 75 -8.21 6.72 6.10
CA LYS A 75 -9.18 5.66 6.37
C LYS A 75 -8.77 4.31 5.80
N LEU A 76 -8.20 4.29 4.58
CA LEU A 76 -7.68 3.09 3.95
C LEU A 76 -6.53 2.48 4.77
N LEU A 77 -5.54 3.31 5.15
CA LEU A 77 -4.37 2.88 5.91
C LEU A 77 -4.76 2.47 7.33
N GLU A 78 -5.65 3.20 7.99
CA GLU A 78 -6.20 2.82 9.30
C GLU A 78 -6.85 1.45 9.23
N LYS A 79 -7.63 1.18 8.18
CA LYS A 79 -8.27 -0.11 8.00
C LYS A 79 -7.29 -1.24 7.65
N ALA A 80 -6.24 -0.95 6.87
CA ALA A 80 -5.28 -1.95 6.41
C ALA A 80 -4.17 -2.26 7.43
N ALA A 81 -3.68 -1.24 8.15
CA ALA A 81 -2.52 -1.31 9.05
C ALA A 81 -2.89 -1.13 10.54
N GLY A 82 -4.14 -0.78 10.85
CA GLY A 82 -4.60 -0.60 12.23
C GLY A 82 -4.03 0.64 12.91
N PRO A 83 -3.92 0.65 14.26
CA PRO A 83 -3.52 1.83 15.04
C PRO A 83 -2.17 2.46 14.67
N GLY A 84 -1.28 1.73 13.99
CA GLY A 84 0.02 2.22 13.54
C GLY A 84 -0.01 3.05 12.24
N TYR A 85 -1.19 3.27 11.65
CA TYR A 85 -1.30 3.83 10.30
C TYR A 85 -0.73 5.25 10.15
N ILE A 86 -0.71 6.06 11.22
CA ILE A 86 -0.16 7.43 11.17
C ILE A 86 1.34 7.39 10.89
N SER A 87 2.09 6.54 11.59
CA SER A 87 3.53 6.38 11.35
C SER A 87 3.78 5.88 9.94
N LEU A 88 2.99 4.89 9.49
CA LEU A 88 3.08 4.36 8.14
C LEU A 88 2.80 5.43 7.06
N LEU A 89 1.79 6.28 7.27
CA LEU A 89 1.47 7.38 6.36
C LEU A 89 2.65 8.37 6.25
N GLU A 90 3.30 8.69 7.38
CA GLU A 90 4.48 9.55 7.38
C GLU A 90 5.68 8.90 6.69
N ASP A 91 5.93 7.62 6.93
CA ASP A 91 6.99 6.88 6.23
C ASP A 91 6.76 6.85 4.71
N ILE A 92 5.49 6.68 4.29
CA ILE A 92 5.10 6.76 2.87
C ILE A 92 5.37 8.17 2.31
N LYS A 93 4.96 9.21 3.02
CA LYS A 93 5.13 10.62 2.61
C LYS A 93 6.59 11.06 2.56
N GLN A 94 7.45 10.45 3.38
CA GLN A 94 8.91 10.67 3.40
C GLN A 94 9.64 9.83 2.34
N ASN A 95 8.92 9.02 1.57
CA ASN A 95 9.46 8.11 0.57
C ASN A 95 10.38 7.01 1.14
N ASP A 96 10.18 6.58 2.40
CA ASP A 96 11.01 5.57 3.06
C ASP A 96 10.46 4.16 2.86
N GLY A 97 10.76 3.56 1.71
CA GLY A 97 10.32 2.20 1.35
C GLY A 97 10.78 1.11 2.34
N VAL A 98 11.91 1.30 3.02
CA VAL A 98 12.44 0.34 4.00
C VAL A 98 11.60 0.35 5.27
N ARG A 99 11.19 1.52 5.75
CA ARG A 99 10.28 1.61 6.91
C ARG A 99 8.89 1.10 6.57
N VAL A 100 8.39 1.41 5.38
CA VAL A 100 7.11 0.86 4.88
C VAL A 100 7.16 -0.67 4.85
N TRP A 101 8.25 -1.26 4.31
CA TRP A 101 8.48 -2.70 4.35
C TRP A 101 8.42 -3.27 5.76
N ASN A 102 9.17 -2.66 6.68
CA ASN A 102 9.27 -3.11 8.06
C ASN A 102 7.93 -2.99 8.81
N ALA A 103 7.10 -2.00 8.48
CA ALA A 103 5.76 -1.88 9.04
C ALA A 103 4.88 -3.05 8.61
N PHE A 104 4.84 -3.39 7.32
CA PHE A 104 4.03 -4.51 6.83
C PHE A 104 4.57 -5.87 7.29
N TYR A 105 5.89 -6.06 7.29
CA TYR A 105 6.51 -7.28 7.78
C TYR A 105 6.17 -7.59 9.25
N LYS A 106 6.05 -6.55 10.10
CA LYS A 106 5.62 -6.70 11.50
C LYS A 106 4.13 -6.95 11.67
N LEU A 107 3.29 -6.57 10.69
CA LEU A 107 1.85 -6.78 10.71
C LEU A 107 1.43 -8.19 10.25
N ASP A 108 2.32 -8.91 9.58
CA ASP A 108 2.10 -10.28 9.08
C ASP A 108 2.73 -11.36 9.99
N ARG A 109 3.28 -10.96 11.14
CA ARG A 109 3.83 -11.83 12.19
C ARG A 109 3.11 -11.63 13.51
#